data_AF-W7SJG9-F1
#
_entry.id   AF-W7SJG9-F1
#
_cell.length_a   1.000
_cell.length_b   1.000
_cell.length_c   1.000
_cell.angle_alpha   90.00
_cell.angle_beta   90.00
_cell.angle_gamma   90.00
#
_symmetry.space_group_name_H-M   'P 1'
#
loop_
_entity.id
_entity.type
_entity.pdbx_description
1 polymer ?
#
loop_
_entity_poly.entity_id
_entity_poly.type
_entity_poly.pdbx_seq_one_letter_code
_entity_poly.pdbx_strand_id
1 'polypeptide(L)'
;MFADVATAVLGPGDHRFADLLDVLAQMPANPVDVVHANDDLLPRMAHENGLDAALSAARLALRPGGLFIAAVPELDKLRRLRPTAPPPRVSGRGEQRQVTVQLWDWAEDGQSYGLEVLQLARSGSQWELIRAVSTRHQVITGAQVTAGLTAAGFAAVQRLTPKESGHPLPLWVAVAP
;
A
#
# COMPACT_ATOMS: atom_id res chain seq x y z
N MET A 1 2.99 -2.44 13.48
CA MET A 1 3.08 -1.50 12.34
C MET A 1 1.72 -0.89 11.99
N PHE A 2 0.74 -1.65 11.47
CA PHE A 2 -0.67 -1.15 11.39
C PHE A 2 -1.45 -1.37 12.70
N ALA A 3 -1.24 -2.51 13.36
CA ALA A 3 -1.85 -2.81 14.65
C ALA A 3 -1.52 -1.77 15.73
N ASP A 4 -0.28 -1.26 15.75
CA ASP A 4 0.14 -0.24 16.72
C ASP A 4 -0.58 1.09 16.47
N VAL A 5 -0.72 1.49 15.20
CA VAL A 5 -1.49 2.69 14.81
C VAL A 5 -2.96 2.53 15.19
N ALA A 6 -3.56 1.38 14.89
CA ALA A 6 -4.93 1.10 15.29
C ALA A 6 -5.11 1.14 16.81
N THR A 7 -4.19 0.56 17.57
CA THR A 7 -4.21 0.58 19.04
C THR A 7 -4.07 2.01 19.59
N ALA A 8 -3.22 2.82 18.97
CA ALA A 8 -3.03 4.22 19.38
C ALA A 8 -4.28 5.08 19.13
N VAL A 9 -5.07 4.78 18.09
CA VAL A 9 -6.25 5.56 17.70
C VAL A 9 -7.55 5.02 18.33
N LEU A 10 -7.77 3.71 18.25
CA LEU A 10 -8.99 3.05 18.71
C LEU A 10 -8.90 2.58 20.17
N GLY A 11 -7.71 2.67 20.79
CA GLY A 11 -7.43 2.13 22.11
C GLY A 11 -7.02 0.65 22.09
N PRO A 12 -6.60 0.11 23.25
CA PRO A 12 -6.23 -1.30 23.37
C PRO A 12 -7.46 -2.21 23.18
N GLY A 13 -7.27 -3.32 22.48
CA GLY A 13 -8.32 -4.33 22.27
C GLY A 13 -8.05 -5.20 21.05
N ASP A 14 -8.89 -6.23 20.90
CA ASP A 14 -8.88 -7.10 19.72
C ASP A 14 -9.66 -6.43 18.58
N HIS A 15 -8.93 -5.76 17.70
CA HIS A 15 -9.51 -5.11 16.51
C HIS A 15 -9.58 -6.09 15.35
N ARG A 16 -10.72 -6.16 14.65
CA ARG A 16 -10.85 -6.94 13.41
C ARG A 16 -10.29 -6.15 12.24
N PHE A 17 -9.31 -6.73 11.56
CA PHE A 17 -8.68 -6.17 10.36
C PHE A 17 -9.23 -6.84 9.10
N ALA A 18 -9.33 -6.06 8.02
CA ALA A 18 -9.45 -6.55 6.66
C ALA A 18 -8.40 -5.88 5.75
N ASP A 19 -7.83 -6.64 4.81
CA ASP A 19 -7.06 -6.07 3.71
C ASP A 19 -8.04 -5.49 2.69
N LEU A 20 -7.77 -4.28 2.18
CA LEU A 20 -8.64 -3.63 1.20
C LEU A 20 -8.79 -4.48 -0.08
N LEU A 21 -7.75 -5.17 -0.52
CA LEU A 21 -7.85 -6.05 -1.68
C LEU A 21 -8.86 -7.19 -1.44
N ASP A 22 -8.89 -7.75 -0.23
CA ASP A 22 -9.87 -8.77 0.16
C ASP A 22 -11.28 -8.18 0.22
N VAL A 23 -11.43 -6.95 0.74
CA VAL A 23 -12.72 -6.23 0.75
C VAL A 23 -13.25 -6.02 -0.68
N LEU A 24 -12.38 -5.68 -1.63
CA LEU A 24 -12.76 -5.51 -3.04
C LEU A 24 -13.14 -6.83 -3.71
N ALA A 25 -12.47 -7.93 -3.34
CA ALA A 25 -12.82 -9.25 -3.84
C ALA A 25 -14.15 -9.74 -3.25
N GLN A 26 -14.35 -9.52 -1.95
CA GLN A 26 -15.54 -9.94 -1.23
C GLN A 26 -15.77 -9.05 0.00
N MET A 27 -16.85 -8.27 -0.04
CA MET A 27 -17.27 -7.45 1.11
C MET A 27 -17.48 -8.34 2.35
N PRO A 28 -16.93 -7.98 3.53
CA PRO A 28 -17.11 -8.77 4.74
C PRO A 28 -18.58 -8.79 5.16
N ALA A 29 -19.04 -9.94 5.68
CA ALA A 29 -20.42 -10.11 6.13
C ALA A 29 -20.79 -9.23 7.34
N ASN A 30 -19.79 -8.85 8.14
CA ASN A 30 -19.95 -7.93 9.26
C ASN A 30 -18.91 -6.81 9.15
N PRO A 31 -19.26 -5.56 9.51
CA PRO A 31 -18.30 -4.44 9.50
C PRO A 31 -17.08 -4.74 10.37
N VAL A 32 -15.90 -4.31 9.95
CA VAL A 32 -14.62 -4.49 10.64
C VAL A 32 -14.17 -3.21 11.34
N ASP A 33 -13.18 -3.33 12.22
CA ASP A 33 -12.63 -2.21 12.97
C ASP A 33 -11.59 -1.43 12.17
N VAL A 34 -10.80 -2.14 11.35
CA VAL A 34 -9.73 -1.57 10.54
C VAL A 34 -9.73 -2.16 9.12
N VAL A 35 -9.65 -1.31 8.12
CA VAL A 35 -9.33 -1.69 6.75
C VAL A 35 -7.96 -1.12 6.43
N HIS A 36 -7.06 -1.94 5.87
CA HIS A 36 -5.72 -1.49 5.54
C HIS A 36 -5.37 -1.72 4.08
N ALA A 37 -4.50 -0.87 3.55
CA ALA A 37 -3.97 -0.98 2.18
C ALA A 37 -2.44 -0.96 2.20
N ASN A 38 -1.84 -1.94 1.53
CA ASN A 38 -0.40 -2.02 1.33
C ASN A 38 0.08 -0.98 0.30
N ASP A 39 1.41 -0.85 0.21
CA ASP A 39 2.11 0.26 -0.44
C ASP A 39 1.92 0.37 -1.96
N ASP A 40 1.51 -0.70 -2.61
CA ASP A 40 1.28 -0.76 -4.06
C ASP A 40 -0.21 -0.60 -4.44
N LEU A 41 -1.13 -0.84 -3.50
CA LEU A 41 -2.56 -0.96 -3.82
C LEU A 41 -3.18 0.37 -4.29
N LEU A 42 -3.04 1.45 -3.52
CA LEU A 42 -3.64 2.74 -3.92
C LEU A 42 -3.03 3.30 -5.23
N PRO A 43 -1.70 3.26 -5.44
CA PRO A 43 -1.11 3.64 -6.73
C PRO A 43 -1.64 2.80 -7.91
N ARG A 44 -1.90 1.50 -7.70
CA ARG A 44 -2.46 0.61 -8.72
C ARG A 44 -3.92 0.98 -9.03
N MET A 45 -4.74 1.14 -7.99
CA MET A 45 -6.14 1.55 -8.15
C MET A 45 -6.25 2.93 -8.83
N ALA A 46 -5.34 3.85 -8.53
CA ALA A 46 -5.29 5.15 -9.20
C ALA A 46 -5.03 5.01 -10.71
N HIS A 47 -4.08 4.15 -11.10
CA HIS A 47 -3.83 3.85 -12.51
C HIS A 47 -5.04 3.24 -13.23
N GLU A 48 -5.76 2.36 -12.54
CA GLU A 48 -6.94 1.67 -13.06
C GLU A 48 -8.22 2.52 -13.00
N ASN A 49 -8.13 3.78 -12.55
CA ASN A 49 -9.27 4.67 -12.27
C ASN A 49 -10.26 4.08 -11.24
N GLY A 50 -9.80 3.15 -10.40
CA GLY A 50 -10.58 2.47 -9.37
C GLY A 50 -10.42 3.04 -7.96
N LEU A 51 -9.60 4.10 -7.77
CA LEU A 51 -9.29 4.64 -6.45
C LEU A 51 -10.54 5.05 -5.66
N ASP A 52 -11.46 5.81 -6.27
CA ASP A 52 -12.66 6.29 -5.59
C ASP A 52 -13.59 5.15 -5.18
N ALA A 53 -13.75 4.15 -6.05
CA ALA A 53 -14.51 2.95 -5.75
C ALA A 53 -13.86 2.14 -4.61
N ALA A 54 -12.53 2.04 -4.61
CA ALA A 54 -11.80 1.33 -3.59
C ALA A 54 -11.93 2.00 -2.21
N LEU A 55 -11.77 3.32 -2.14
CA LEU A 55 -11.95 4.08 -0.89
C LEU A 55 -13.41 4.02 -0.39
N SER A 56 -14.38 4.04 -1.31
CA SER A 56 -15.80 3.88 -0.95
C SER A 56 -16.09 2.49 -0.38
N ALA A 57 -15.55 1.42 -0.99
CA ALA A 57 -15.67 0.06 -0.48
C ALA A 57 -15.00 -0.10 0.89
N ALA A 58 -13.81 0.49 1.08
CA ALA A 58 -13.12 0.52 2.37
C ALA A 58 -14.01 1.14 3.46
N ARG A 59 -14.63 2.28 3.17
CA ARG A 59 -15.52 2.97 4.10
C ARG A 59 -16.74 2.11 4.44
N LEU A 60 -17.37 1.46 3.46
CA LEU A 60 -18.54 0.61 3.66
C LEU A 60 -18.24 -0.64 4.50
N ALA A 61 -17.02 -1.17 4.41
CA ALA A 61 -16.59 -2.32 5.20
C ALA A 61 -16.32 -1.96 6.67
N LEU A 62 -16.14 -0.68 7.00
CA LEU A 62 -15.83 -0.22 8.35
C LEU A 62 -17.09 -0.01 9.19
N ARG A 63 -17.01 -0.32 10.49
CA ARG A 63 -18.01 0.18 11.45
C ARG A 63 -17.88 1.71 11.64
N PRO A 64 -18.91 2.40 12.17
CA PRO A 64 -18.77 3.77 12.62
C PRO A 64 -17.62 3.92 13.62
N GLY A 65 -16.80 4.95 13.42
CA GLY A 65 -15.55 5.19 14.16
C GLY A 65 -14.41 4.21 13.85
N GLY A 66 -14.57 3.35 12.84
CA GLY A 66 -13.52 2.45 12.35
C GLY A 66 -12.42 3.20 11.59
N LEU A 67 -11.30 2.52 11.34
CA LEU A 67 -10.08 3.14 10.82
C LEU A 67 -9.70 2.60 9.44
N PHE A 68 -9.45 3.51 8.50
CA PHE A 68 -8.71 3.18 7.29
C PHE A 68 -7.23 3.54 7.47
N ILE A 69 -6.33 2.63 7.13
CA ILE A 69 -4.87 2.85 7.17
C ILE A 69 -4.25 2.43 5.84
N ALA A 70 -3.60 3.35 5.13
CA ALA A 70 -2.89 3.03 3.89
C ALA A 70 -1.42 3.42 3.95
N ALA A 71 -0.52 2.49 3.61
CA ALA A 71 0.84 2.86 3.25
C ALA A 71 0.82 3.42 1.83
N VAL A 72 1.41 4.60 1.61
CA VAL A 72 1.52 5.18 0.26
C VAL A 72 2.93 5.75 0.05
N PRO A 73 3.69 5.22 -0.93
CA PRO A 73 4.98 5.77 -1.32
C PRO A 73 4.86 7.19 -1.88
N GLU A 74 5.63 8.13 -1.34
CA GLU A 74 5.74 9.50 -1.87
C GLU A 74 6.79 9.55 -2.99
N LEU A 75 6.40 9.08 -4.16
CA LEU A 75 7.26 9.00 -5.35
C LEU A 75 7.24 10.27 -6.20
N ASP A 76 6.47 11.28 -5.79
CA ASP A 76 6.35 12.57 -6.47
C ASP A 76 7.72 13.24 -6.71
N LYS A 77 8.62 13.13 -5.74
CA LYS A 77 10.00 13.64 -5.84
C LYS A 77 10.87 12.84 -6.81
N LEU A 78 10.55 11.55 -7.01
CA LEU A 78 11.30 10.66 -7.90
C LEU A 78 10.83 10.74 -9.37
N ARG A 79 9.68 11.38 -9.64
CA ARG A 79 9.13 11.56 -11.00
C ARG A 79 10.11 12.19 -11.98
N ARG A 80 10.99 13.08 -11.50
CA ARG A 80 12.01 13.73 -12.36
C ARG A 80 13.22 12.84 -12.62
N LEU A 81 13.57 12.02 -11.63
CA LEU A 81 14.74 11.14 -11.70
C LEU A 81 14.45 9.86 -12.47
N ARG A 82 13.19 9.42 -12.50
CA ARG A 82 12.72 8.19 -13.19
C ARG A 82 13.68 7.01 -12.97
N PRO A 83 13.96 6.65 -11.70
CA PRO A 83 14.89 5.56 -11.41
C PRO A 83 14.37 4.27 -12.04
N THR A 84 15.25 3.50 -12.65
CA THR A 84 14.90 2.25 -13.33
C THR A 84 14.85 1.05 -12.39
N ALA A 85 15.51 1.12 -11.23
CA ALA A 85 15.46 0.10 -10.19
C ALA A 85 15.96 0.67 -8.84
N PRO A 86 15.30 0.36 -7.71
CA PRO A 86 15.92 0.48 -6.40
C PRO A 86 16.95 -0.66 -6.17
N PRO A 87 17.79 -0.58 -5.12
CA PRO A 87 18.66 -1.69 -4.74
C PRO A 87 17.86 -2.98 -4.51
N PRO A 88 18.37 -4.15 -4.98
CA PRO A 88 17.73 -5.43 -4.70
C PRO A 88 17.62 -5.68 -3.20
N ARG A 89 16.50 -6.24 -2.77
CA ARG A 89 16.34 -6.70 -1.38
C ARG A 89 16.80 -8.14 -1.27
N VAL A 90 17.60 -8.44 -0.26
CA VAL A 90 18.07 -9.79 0.03
C VAL A 90 17.50 -10.23 1.36
N SER A 91 16.88 -11.40 1.39
CA SER A 91 16.39 -12.06 2.60
C SER A 91 16.96 -13.47 2.73
N GLY A 92 16.87 -14.05 3.93
CA GLY A 92 17.44 -15.37 4.21
C GLY A 92 18.97 -15.43 4.14
N ARG A 93 19.54 -16.63 4.31
CA ARG A 93 20.97 -16.92 4.27
C ARG A 93 21.21 -18.31 3.69
N GLY A 94 22.40 -18.53 3.11
CA GLY A 94 22.77 -19.83 2.52
C GLY A 94 21.79 -20.27 1.44
N GLU A 95 21.35 -21.53 1.50
CA GLU A 95 20.38 -22.12 0.57
C GLU A 95 18.97 -21.51 0.68
N GLN A 96 18.65 -20.83 1.79
CA GLN A 96 17.37 -20.12 1.96
C GLN A 96 17.44 -18.66 1.51
N ARG A 97 18.54 -18.25 0.86
CA ARG A 97 18.71 -16.88 0.40
C ARG A 97 17.75 -16.60 -0.75
N GLN A 98 17.03 -15.48 -0.65
CA GLN A 98 16.17 -14.95 -1.69
C GLN A 98 16.60 -13.54 -2.07
N VAL A 99 16.42 -13.18 -3.33
CA VAL A 99 16.71 -11.85 -3.87
C VAL A 99 15.47 -11.35 -4.59
N THR A 100 14.98 -10.18 -4.18
CA THR A 100 13.89 -9.48 -4.84
C THR A 100 14.45 -8.31 -5.63
N VAL A 101 14.23 -8.32 -6.94
CA VAL A 101 14.58 -7.24 -7.86
C VAL A 101 13.30 -6.53 -8.26
N GLN A 102 13.34 -5.20 -8.34
CA GLN A 102 12.26 -4.38 -8.86
C GLN A 102 12.76 -3.62 -10.08
N LEU A 103 12.02 -3.68 -11.18
CA LEU A 103 12.28 -2.96 -12.41
C LEU A 103 11.14 -1.99 -12.68
N TRP A 104 11.50 -0.75 -12.99
CA TRP A 104 10.58 0.37 -13.10
C TRP A 104 10.66 0.93 -14.51
N ASP A 105 9.52 0.96 -15.19
CA ASP A 105 9.39 1.52 -16.53
C ASP A 105 8.47 2.74 -16.48
N TRP A 106 9.05 3.94 -16.48
CA TRP A 106 8.33 5.18 -16.28
C TRP A 106 7.71 5.68 -17.59
N ALA A 107 6.48 6.17 -17.52
CA ALA A 107 5.92 6.98 -18.60
C ALA A 107 6.75 8.26 -18.82
N GLU A 108 6.72 8.78 -20.04
CA GLU A 108 7.50 9.95 -20.44
C GLU A 108 7.24 11.18 -19.55
N ASP A 109 5.98 11.36 -19.14
CA ASP A 109 5.54 12.46 -18.26
C ASP A 109 5.79 12.20 -16.76
N GLY A 110 6.32 11.02 -16.41
CA GLY A 110 6.58 10.58 -15.06
C GLY A 110 5.35 10.49 -14.16
N GLN A 111 4.13 10.44 -14.72
CA GLN A 111 2.89 10.32 -13.93
C GLN A 111 2.52 8.88 -13.61
N SER A 112 3.05 7.92 -14.36
CA SER A 112 2.81 6.50 -14.15
C SER A 112 4.07 5.69 -14.40
N TYR A 113 4.08 4.46 -13.90
CA TYR A 113 5.17 3.53 -14.12
C TYR A 113 4.65 2.09 -14.12
N GLY A 114 5.25 1.27 -14.98
CA GLY A 114 5.22 -0.18 -14.84
C GLY A 114 6.19 -0.62 -13.74
N LEU A 115 5.75 -1.56 -12.91
CA LEU A 115 6.58 -2.21 -11.90
C LEU A 115 6.60 -3.71 -12.18
N GLU A 116 7.79 -4.23 -12.42
CA GLU A 116 8.05 -5.66 -12.48
C GLU A 116 8.83 -6.08 -11.24
N VAL A 117 8.30 -7.06 -10.50
CA VAL A 117 8.93 -7.64 -9.31
C VAL A 117 9.32 -9.07 -9.60
N LEU A 118 10.63 -9.33 -9.53
CA LEU A 118 11.21 -10.65 -9.73
C LEU A 118 11.75 -11.15 -8.39
N GLN A 119 11.38 -12.36 -7.98
CA GLN A 119 11.94 -13.03 -6.81
C GLN A 119 12.75 -14.24 -7.26
N LEU A 120 14.01 -14.25 -6.85
CA LEU A 120 14.97 -15.29 -7.14
C LEU A 120 15.27 -16.05 -5.84
N ALA A 121 15.25 -17.37 -5.87
CA ALA A 121 15.69 -18.22 -4.75
C ALA A 121 16.98 -18.95 -5.10
N ARG A 122 17.81 -19.20 -4.09
CA ARG A 122 19.00 -20.03 -4.25
C ARG A 122 18.59 -21.49 -4.39
N SER A 123 19.15 -22.16 -5.40
CA SER A 123 19.00 -23.59 -5.63
C SER A 123 20.39 -24.18 -5.90
N GLY A 124 21.07 -24.63 -4.84
CA GLY A 124 22.46 -25.07 -4.91
C GLY A 124 23.40 -23.96 -5.40
N SER A 125 24.05 -24.17 -6.55
CA SER A 125 24.96 -23.19 -7.15
C SER A 125 24.24 -22.16 -8.03
N GLN A 126 22.96 -22.35 -8.34
CA GLN A 126 22.18 -21.55 -9.28
C GLN A 126 21.15 -20.65 -8.57
N TRP A 127 20.56 -19.75 -9.35
CA TRP A 127 19.42 -18.93 -8.95
C TRP A 127 18.23 -19.31 -9.82
N GLU A 128 17.09 -19.53 -9.19
CA GLU A 128 15.84 -19.85 -9.88
C GLU A 128 14.84 -18.72 -9.68
N LEU A 129 14.14 -18.35 -10.76
CA LEU A 129 13.03 -17.42 -10.71
C LEU A 129 11.81 -18.13 -10.12
N ILE A 130 11.45 -17.77 -8.89
CA ILE A 130 10.33 -18.38 -8.18
C ILE A 130 9.04 -17.55 -8.28
N ARG A 131 9.15 -16.24 -8.60
CA ARG A 131 7.99 -15.37 -8.83
C ARG A 131 8.35 -14.22 -9.74
N ALA A 132 7.46 -13.92 -10.68
CA ALA A 132 7.49 -12.70 -11.47
C ALA A 132 6.08 -12.09 -11.48
N VAL A 133 5.97 -10.80 -11.19
CA VAL A 133 4.71 -10.05 -11.20
C VAL A 133 4.93 -8.73 -11.90
N SER A 134 4.03 -8.36 -12.82
CA SER A 134 4.03 -7.07 -13.48
C SER A 134 2.73 -6.33 -13.17
N THR A 135 2.86 -5.05 -12.85
CA THR A 135 1.76 -4.16 -12.42
C THR A 135 1.99 -2.76 -12.95
N ARG A 136 0.93 -1.96 -13.03
CA ARG A 136 1.02 -0.55 -13.39
C ARG A 136 0.47 0.33 -12.28
N HIS A 137 1.14 1.45 -12.08
CA HIS A 137 0.85 2.36 -10.98
C HIS A 137 0.82 3.80 -11.49
N GLN A 138 0.02 4.62 -10.83
CA GLN A 138 0.06 6.07 -10.95
C GLN A 138 0.81 6.65 -9.76
N VAL A 139 1.60 7.69 -9.99
CA VAL A 139 2.20 8.46 -8.90
C VAL A 139 1.14 9.33 -8.27
N ILE A 140 0.74 8.97 -7.07
CA ILE A 140 -0.22 9.72 -6.26
C ILE A 140 0.52 10.59 -5.25
N THR A 141 0.17 11.87 -5.22
CA THR A 141 0.68 12.81 -4.23
C THR A 141 -0.07 12.67 -2.91
N GLY A 142 0.56 13.08 -1.81
CA GLY A 142 -0.13 13.09 -0.51
C GLY A 142 -1.41 13.92 -0.48
N ALA A 143 -1.45 15.01 -1.26
CA ALA A 143 -2.65 15.84 -1.42
C ALA A 143 -3.78 15.08 -2.13
N GLN A 144 -3.47 14.31 -3.17
CA GLN A 144 -4.46 13.47 -3.88
C GLN A 144 -5.01 12.36 -2.98
N VAL A 145 -4.16 11.73 -2.15
CA VAL A 145 -4.62 10.72 -1.18
C VAL A 145 -5.58 11.35 -0.17
N THR A 146 -5.21 12.49 0.42
CA THR A 146 -6.06 13.20 1.39
C THR A 146 -7.38 13.65 0.76
N ALA A 147 -7.34 14.18 -0.47
CA ALA A 147 -8.54 14.59 -1.21
C ALA A 147 -9.45 13.40 -1.51
N GLY A 148 -8.90 12.27 -1.98
CA GLY A 148 -9.66 11.05 -2.27
C GLY A 148 -10.34 10.48 -1.03
N LEU A 149 -9.62 10.42 0.11
CA LEU A 149 -10.20 9.98 1.38
C LEU A 149 -11.33 10.89 1.85
N THR A 150 -11.14 12.21 1.74
CA THR A 150 -12.17 13.19 2.11
C THR A 150 -13.39 13.09 1.19
N ALA A 151 -13.18 12.92 -0.12
CA ALA A 151 -14.25 12.75 -1.11
C ALA A 151 -15.05 11.45 -0.90
N ALA A 152 -14.38 10.38 -0.48
CA ALA A 152 -15.03 9.13 -0.06
C ALA A 152 -15.77 9.25 1.29
N GLY A 153 -15.72 10.43 1.94
CA GLY A 153 -16.45 10.73 3.16
C GLY A 153 -15.71 10.36 4.44
N PHE A 154 -14.43 10.00 4.40
CA PHE A 154 -13.67 9.82 5.63
C PHE A 154 -13.46 11.14 6.38
N ALA A 155 -13.43 11.06 7.70
CA ALA A 155 -13.12 12.17 8.60
C ALA A 155 -11.69 12.03 9.17
N ALA A 156 -11.20 13.11 9.79
CA ALA A 156 -9.92 13.12 10.52
C ALA A 156 -8.74 12.53 9.72
N VAL A 157 -8.66 12.83 8.42
CA VAL A 157 -7.58 12.33 7.55
C VAL A 157 -6.24 12.91 7.99
N GLN A 158 -5.28 12.05 8.31
CA GLN A 158 -3.95 12.42 8.76
C GLN A 158 -2.88 11.62 8.02
N ARG A 159 -1.75 12.27 7.75
CA ARG A 159 -0.54 11.64 7.23
C ARG A 159 0.48 11.50 8.36
N LEU A 160 0.80 10.26 8.72
CA LEU A 160 1.86 9.93 9.66
C LEU A 160 3.18 9.70 8.92
N THR A 161 4.26 10.27 9.44
CA THR A 161 5.62 9.99 8.97
C THR A 161 6.06 8.56 9.34
N PRO A 162 7.10 8.03 8.68
CA PRO A 162 7.71 6.77 9.08
C PRO A 162 8.13 6.73 10.56
N LYS A 163 8.59 7.87 11.10
CA LYS A 163 9.01 7.96 12.51
C LYS A 163 7.82 7.89 13.47
N GLU A 164 6.69 8.51 13.14
CA GLU A 164 5.50 8.53 13.98
C GLU A 164 4.77 7.18 13.98
N SER A 165 4.73 6.50 12.84
CA SER A 165 4.02 5.22 12.67
C SER A 165 4.88 3.98 12.94
N GLY A 166 6.21 4.12 12.88
CA GLY A 166 7.14 2.98 12.85
C GLY A 166 7.10 2.19 11.54
N HIS A 167 6.32 2.60 10.54
CA HIS A 167 6.26 1.99 9.20
C HIS A 167 7.37 2.57 8.30
N PRO A 168 7.96 1.82 7.33
CA PRO A 168 9.06 2.35 6.51
C PRO A 168 8.58 3.42 5.52
N LEU A 169 7.29 3.42 5.22
CA LEU A 169 6.62 4.38 4.36
C LEU A 169 5.66 5.26 5.16
N PRO A 170 5.37 6.48 4.69
CA PRO A 170 4.31 7.30 5.28
C PRO A 170 2.95 6.57 5.24
N LEU A 171 2.16 6.79 6.29
CA LEU A 171 0.82 6.21 6.39
C LEU A 171 -0.24 7.30 6.33
N TRP A 172 -1.32 7.03 5.61
CA TRP A 172 -2.55 7.81 5.69
C TRP A 172 -3.53 7.08 6.59
N VAL A 173 -4.06 7.81 7.56
CA VAL A 173 -4.99 7.32 8.57
C VAL A 173 -6.25 8.16 8.48
N ALA A 174 -7.41 7.51 8.46
CA ALA A 174 -8.68 8.19 8.25
C ALA A 174 -9.82 7.46 8.95
N VAL A 175 -10.76 8.19 9.54
CA VAL A 175 -11.84 7.64 10.37
C VAL A 175 -13.13 7.54 9.56
N ALA A 176 -13.79 6.38 9.61
CA ALA A 176 -15.14 6.23 9.09
C ALA A 176 -16.15 6.90 10.05
N PRO A 177 -16.96 7.88 9.58
CA PRO A 177 -18.00 8.52 10.38
C PRO A 177 -19.07 7.55 10.92
#